data_AF-A0A7C4IDT9-F1
#
_entry.id   AF-A0A7C4IDT9-F1
#
_cell.length_a   1.000
_cell.length_b   1.000
_cell.length_c   1.000
_cell.angle_alpha   90.00
_cell.angle_beta   90.00
_cell.angle_gamma   90.00
#
_symmetry.space_group_name_H-M   'P 1'
#
loop_
_entity.id
_entity.type
_entity.pdbx_description
1 polymer ?
#
loop_
_entity_poly.entity_id
_entity_poly.type
_entity_poly.pdbx_seq_one_letter_code
_entity_poly.pdbx_strand_id
1 'polypeptide(L)'
;MGLNRQQKAAMVEEVGALVAAAQSIVVAEYRGLDVEAVTRLRREARKQGVRLRVLKNTLARRAMDGTPFAGLADKLVGPLVYGFSADPVAAAKVLSTFAKDND
;
A
#
# COMPACT_ATOMS: atom_id res chain seq x y z
N MET A 1 13.06 10.27 -14.47
CA MET A 1 14.29 9.65 -13.92
C MET A 1 14.02 8.18 -13.62
N GLY A 2 14.75 7.27 -14.26
CA GLY A 2 14.60 5.82 -14.03
C GLY A 2 15.49 5.37 -12.88
N LEU A 3 14.91 4.63 -11.91
CA LEU A 3 15.71 4.00 -10.85
C LEU A 3 16.72 3.03 -11.47
N ASN A 4 17.97 3.12 -11.01
CA ASN A 4 19.02 2.15 -11.34
C ASN A 4 18.64 0.75 -10.82
N ARG A 5 19.16 -0.32 -11.44
CA ARG A 5 18.86 -1.71 -11.06
C ARG A 5 19.08 -1.98 -9.56
N GLN A 6 20.13 -1.40 -8.98
CA GLN A 6 20.42 -1.48 -7.55
C GLN A 6 19.34 -0.81 -6.68
N GLN A 7 18.87 0.37 -7.05
CA GLN A 7 17.81 1.07 -6.31
C GLN A 7 16.47 0.33 -6.38
N LYS A 8 16.18 -0.33 -7.51
CA LYS A 8 14.99 -1.18 -7.65
C LYS A 8 15.09 -2.43 -6.77
N ALA A 9 16.27 -3.05 -6.68
CA ALA A 9 16.49 -4.20 -5.79
C ALA A 9 16.29 -3.80 -4.33
N ALA A 10 16.92 -2.71 -3.88
CA ALA A 10 16.75 -2.18 -2.53
C ALA A 10 15.28 -1.85 -2.20
N MET A 11 14.53 -1.27 -3.14
CA MET A 11 13.10 -1.03 -2.93
C MET A 11 12.28 -2.32 -2.86
N VAL A 12 12.61 -3.35 -3.64
CA VAL A 12 11.91 -4.65 -3.58
C VAL A 12 12.19 -5.32 -2.22
N GLU A 13 13.41 -5.27 -1.72
CA GLU A 13 13.76 -5.77 -0.38
C GLU A 13 13.05 -5.00 0.74
N GLU A 14 13.03 -3.66 0.65
CA GLU A 14 12.35 -2.81 1.64
C GLU A 14 10.84 -3.08 1.65
N VAL A 15 10.22 -3.22 0.48
CA VAL A 15 8.79 -3.56 0.36
C VAL A 15 8.55 -5.00 0.84
N GLY A 16 9.45 -5.94 0.53
CA GLY A 16 9.37 -7.31 1.04
C GLY A 16 9.41 -7.37 2.57
N ALA A 17 10.26 -6.58 3.21
CA ALA A 17 10.31 -6.45 4.66
C ALA A 17 9.01 -5.85 5.23
N LEU A 18 8.43 -4.85 4.56
CA LEU A 18 7.13 -4.27 4.95
C LEU A 18 5.97 -5.25 4.78
N VAL A 19 5.98 -6.05 3.71
CA VAL A 19 5.01 -7.11 3.45
C VAL A 19 5.14 -8.21 4.50
N ALA A 20 6.36 -8.63 4.84
CA ALA A 20 6.61 -9.67 5.84
C ALA A 20 6.22 -9.23 7.26
N ALA A 21 6.41 -7.95 7.59
CA ALA A 21 5.99 -7.38 8.87
C ALA A 21 4.48 -7.09 8.94
N ALA A 22 3.79 -7.05 7.81
CA ALA A 22 2.36 -6.77 7.75
C ALA A 22 1.55 -8.07 7.82
N GLN A 23 0.58 -8.14 8.73
CA GLN A 23 -0.42 -9.21 8.69
C GLN A 23 -1.46 -8.98 7.59
N SER A 24 -1.66 -7.73 7.18
CA SER A 24 -2.64 -7.38 6.15
C SER A 24 -2.11 -6.32 5.19
N ILE A 25 -2.45 -6.49 3.93
CA ILE A 25 -2.21 -5.52 2.87
C ILE A 25 -3.57 -5.12 2.34
N VAL A 26 -3.82 -3.82 2.33
CA VAL A 26 -5.00 -3.27 1.66
C VAL A 26 -4.56 -2.40 0.50
N VAL A 27 -5.26 -2.56 -0.61
CA VAL A 27 -4.98 -1.88 -1.86
C VAL A 27 -6.20 -1.03 -2.18
N ALA A 28 -5.97 0.26 -2.46
CA ALA A 28 -7.02 1.20 -2.81
C ALA A 28 -6.61 2.01 -4.04
N GLU A 29 -7.57 2.28 -4.92
CA GLU A 29 -7.38 3.22 -6.01
C GLU A 29 -7.50 4.66 -5.47
N TYR A 30 -6.56 5.53 -5.81
CA TYR A 30 -6.54 6.91 -5.31
C TYR A 30 -6.88 7.96 -6.38
N ARG A 31 -7.30 7.51 -7.56
CA ARG A 31 -7.64 8.40 -8.67
C ARG A 31 -8.90 9.20 -8.33
N GLY A 32 -8.84 10.51 -8.52
CA GLY A 32 -9.96 11.41 -8.23
C GLY A 32 -10.01 11.92 -6.80
N LEU A 33 -9.07 11.50 -5.92
CA LEU A 33 -8.98 12.05 -4.57
C LEU A 33 -8.27 13.41 -4.57
N ASP A 34 -8.83 14.34 -3.81
CA ASP A 34 -8.21 15.63 -3.56
C ASP A 34 -6.99 15.50 -2.64
N VAL A 35 -6.04 16.44 -2.76
CA VAL A 35 -4.79 16.45 -1.99
C VAL A 35 -5.07 16.51 -0.49
N GLU A 36 -6.13 17.22 -0.08
CA GLU A 36 -6.56 17.27 1.31
C GLU A 36 -7.05 15.91 1.82
N ALA A 37 -7.82 15.17 1.02
CA ALA A 37 -8.34 13.86 1.38
C ALA A 37 -7.19 12.85 1.56
N VAL A 38 -6.22 12.84 0.64
CA VAL A 38 -5.02 11.99 0.75
C VAL A 38 -4.18 12.37 1.97
N THR A 39 -4.12 13.66 2.31
CA THR A 39 -3.38 14.13 3.49
C THR A 39 -4.06 13.67 4.79
N ARG A 40 -5.39 13.73 4.85
CA ARG A 40 -6.19 13.20 5.97
C ARG A 40 -6.00 11.70 6.13
N LEU A 41 -6.16 10.93 5.06
CA LEU A 41 -5.92 9.48 5.02
C LEU A 41 -4.53 9.12 5.57
N ARG A 42 -3.49 9.85 5.15
CA ARG A 42 -2.12 9.62 5.64
C ARG A 42 -1.96 9.91 7.13
N ARG A 43 -2.63 10.93 7.67
CA ARG A 43 -2.59 11.24 9.11
C ARG A 43 -3.28 10.15 9.92
N GLU A 44 -4.46 9.71 9.48
CA GLU A 44 -5.23 8.66 10.17
C GLU A 44 -4.54 7.30 10.11
N ALA A 45 -4.00 6.94 8.95
CA ALA A 45 -3.22 5.73 8.80
C ALA A 45 -2.02 5.71 9.77
N ARG A 46 -1.28 6.82 9.89
CA ARG A 46 -0.16 6.92 10.86
C ARG A 46 -0.63 6.80 12.31
N LYS A 47 -1.77 7.40 12.67
CA LYS A 47 -2.34 7.27 14.03
C LYS A 47 -2.67 5.83 14.38
N GLN A 48 -3.08 5.04 13.39
CA GLN A 48 -3.42 3.63 13.57
C GLN A 48 -2.26 2.67 13.23
N GLY A 49 -1.04 3.18 13.07
CA GLY A 49 0.14 2.36 12.76
C GLY A 49 0.19 1.78 11.34
N VAL A 50 -0.73 2.19 10.46
CA VAL A 50 -0.81 1.76 9.06
C VAL A 50 0.18 2.57 8.22
N ARG A 51 1.09 1.89 7.53
CA ARG A 51 2.02 2.51 6.59
C ARG A 51 1.42 2.52 5.19
N LEU A 52 1.07 3.72 4.71
CA LEU A 52 0.62 3.94 3.34
C LEU A 52 1.79 4.31 2.43
N ARG A 53 1.93 3.62 1.29
CA ARG A 53 2.90 3.93 0.25
C ARG A 53 2.29 3.79 -1.14
N VAL A 54 2.67 4.70 -2.03
CA VAL A 54 2.42 4.57 -3.46
C VAL A 54 3.64 3.88 -4.07
N LEU A 55 3.44 2.71 -4.66
CA LEU A 55 4.51 1.91 -5.26
C LEU A 55 4.19 1.63 -6.72
N LYS A 56 5.21 1.46 -7.55
CA LYS A 56 5.00 0.95 -8.91
C LYS A 56 4.48 -0.47 -8.82
N ASN A 57 3.37 -0.76 -9.51
CA ASN A 57 2.76 -2.09 -9.51
C ASN A 57 3.75 -3.19 -9.94
N THR A 58 4.65 -2.90 -10.88
CA THR A 58 5.68 -3.87 -11.29
C THR A 58 6.71 -4.17 -10.20
N LEU A 59 6.98 -3.24 -9.28
CA LEU A 59 7.83 -3.48 -8.12
C LEU A 59 7.05 -4.19 -7.01
N ALA A 60 5.79 -3.80 -6.79
CA ALA A 60 4.91 -4.45 -5.82
C ALA A 60 4.67 -5.92 -6.16
N ARG A 61 4.41 -6.25 -7.44
CA ARG A 61 4.29 -7.64 -7.92
C ARG A 61 5.54 -8.46 -7.61
N ARG A 62 6.72 -7.93 -7.93
CA ARG A 62 8.01 -8.58 -7.64
C ARG A 62 8.30 -8.75 -6.14
N ALA A 63 7.83 -7.82 -5.32
CA ALA A 63 7.98 -7.91 -3.86
C ALA A 63 6.97 -8.86 -3.21
N MET A 64 5.83 -9.10 -3.86
CA MET A 64 4.82 -10.07 -3.43
C MET A 64 5.08 -11.49 -3.98
N ASP A 65 5.80 -11.62 -5.09
CA ASP A 65 6.28 -12.90 -5.64
C ASP A 65 7.14 -13.62 -4.60
N GLY A 66 6.61 -14.71 -4.04
CA GLY A 66 7.24 -15.49 -2.95
C GLY A 66 6.65 -15.26 -1.56
N THR A 67 5.68 -14.36 -1.42
CA THR A 67 4.89 -14.17 -0.19
C THR A 67 3.50 -14.81 -0.34
N PRO A 68 2.77 -15.09 0.76
CA PRO A 68 1.38 -15.58 0.70
C PRO A 68 0.42 -14.64 -0.05
N PHE A 69 0.83 -13.40 -0.31
CA PHE A 69 0.06 -12.40 -1.06
C PHE A 69 0.29 -12.45 -2.58
N ALA A 70 1.02 -13.44 -3.11
CA ALA A 70 1.26 -13.59 -4.55
C ALA A 70 -0.04 -13.62 -5.38
N GLY A 71 -1.13 -14.19 -4.84
CA GLY A 71 -2.44 -14.19 -5.51
C GLY A 71 -3.08 -12.80 -5.68
N LEU A 72 -2.56 -11.76 -5.01
CA LEU A 72 -3.00 -10.38 -5.18
C LEU A 72 -2.37 -9.69 -6.39
N ALA A 73 -1.27 -10.24 -6.94
CA ALA A 73 -0.46 -9.62 -7.98
C ALA A 73 -1.27 -9.28 -9.26
N ASP A 74 -2.22 -10.14 -9.63
CA ASP A 74 -3.06 -9.96 -10.82
C ASP A 74 -4.01 -8.77 -10.71
N LYS A 75 -4.43 -8.44 -9.49
CA LYS A 75 -5.32 -7.30 -9.20
C LYS A 75 -4.56 -5.97 -9.07
N LEU A 76 -3.23 -5.99 -9.12
CA LEU A 76 -2.40 -4.78 -9.03
C LEU A 76 -2.32 -4.05 -10.39
N VAL A 77 -3.44 -3.48 -10.83
CA VAL A 77 -3.57 -2.72 -12.09
C VAL A 77 -4.13 -1.34 -11.78
N GLY A 78 -3.56 -0.29 -12.38
CA GLY A 78 -4.00 1.09 -12.18
C GLY A 78 -3.22 1.89 -11.11
N PRO A 79 -3.68 3.10 -10.77
CA PRO A 79 -3.06 3.97 -9.77
C PRO A 79 -3.44 3.52 -8.35
N LEU A 80 -2.62 2.64 -7.79
CA LEU A 80 -2.88 2.00 -6.51
C LEU A 80 -2.02 2.57 -5.38
N VAL A 81 -2.64 2.73 -4.20
CA VAL A 81 -1.98 2.96 -2.91
C VAL A 81 -2.01 1.66 -2.13
N TYR A 82 -0.87 1.33 -1.51
CA TYR A 82 -0.69 0.16 -0.67
C TYR A 82 -0.66 0.59 0.79
N GLY A 83 -1.57 0.04 1.59
CA GLY A 83 -1.58 0.13 3.04
C GLY A 83 -1.06 -1.15 3.65
N PHE A 84 0.10 -1.05 4.32
CA PHE A 84 0.69 -2.14 5.09
C PHE A 84 0.32 -1.94 6.56
N SER A 85 -0.26 -2.95 7.19
CA SER A 85 -0.60 -2.89 8.61
C SER A 85 -0.24 -4.18 9.34
N ALA A 86 0.33 -4.01 10.53
CA ALA A 86 0.54 -5.09 11.48
C ALA A 86 -0.79 -5.53 12.11
N ASP A 87 -1.74 -4.61 12.29
CA ASP A 87 -3.09 -4.90 12.80
C ASP A 87 -4.12 -4.90 11.65
N PRO A 88 -4.79 -6.04 11.38
CA PRO A 88 -5.74 -6.16 10.27
C PRO A 88 -7.01 -5.31 10.48
N VAL A 89 -7.45 -5.15 11.73
CA VAL A 89 -8.66 -4.37 12.07
C VAL A 89 -8.44 -2.89 11.85
N ALA A 90 -7.25 -2.38 12.19
CA ALA A 90 -6.89 -0.98 12.05
C ALA A 90 -6.91 -0.54 10.57
N ALA A 91 -6.29 -1.31 9.69
CA ALA A 91 -6.28 -1.01 8.26
C ALA A 91 -7.69 -0.98 7.63
N ALA A 92 -8.50 -1.99 7.95
CA ALA A 92 -9.87 -2.06 7.47
C ALA A 92 -10.70 -0.87 7.98
N LYS A 93 -10.53 -0.49 9.25
CA LYS A 93 -11.28 0.62 9.86
C LYS A 93 -10.93 1.95 9.19
N VAL A 94 -9.65 2.30 9.06
CA VAL A 94 -9.22 3.55 8.40
C VAL A 94 -9.82 3.67 7.00
N LEU A 95 -9.75 2.59 6.21
CA LEU A 95 -10.24 2.62 4.84
C LEU A 95 -11.77 2.62 4.75
N SER A 96 -12.46 1.91 5.66
CA SER A 96 -13.92 1.93 5.71
C SER A 96 -14.47 3.29 6.13
N THR A 97 -13.83 3.97 7.09
CA THR A 97 -14.20 5.33 7.50
C THR A 97 -13.93 6.30 6.37
N PHE A 98 -12.75 6.22 5.76
CA PHE A 98 -12.42 7.08 4.63
C PHE A 98 -13.33 6.90 3.43
N ALA A 99 -13.75 5.65 3.13
CA ALA A 99 -14.70 5.39 2.06
C ALA A 99 -16.08 6.00 2.36
N LYS A 100 -16.57 5.90 3.59
CA LYS A 100 -17.84 6.52 4.01
C LYS A 100 -17.81 8.05 3.96
N ASP A 101 -16.66 8.65 4.25
CA ASP A 101 -16.50 10.10 4.26
C ASP A 101 -16.30 10.70 2.85
N ASN A 102 -16.09 9.88 1.81
CA ASN A 102 -15.85 10.31 0.42
C ASN A 102 -16.79 9.63 -0.60
N ASP A 103 -18.02 9.28 -0.20
CA ASP A 103 -19.10 8.92 -1.15
C ASP A 103 -19.55 10.12 -2.00
#